data_AF-A0A970ZDN7-F1
#
_entry.id   AF-A0A970ZDN7-F1
#
_cell.length_a   1.000
_cell.length_b   1.000
_cell.length_c   1.000
_cell.angle_alpha   90.00
_cell.angle_beta   90.00
_cell.angle_gamma   90.00
#
_symmetry.space_group_name_H-M   'P 1'
#
loop_
_entity.id
_entity.type
_entity.pdbx_description
1 polymer ?
#
loop_
_entity_poly.entity_id
_entity_poly.type
_entity_poly.pdbx_seq_one_letter_code
_entity_poly.pdbx_strand_id
1 'polypeptide(L)'
;MVLIIECIILCGLFTLMVLPPLYKNPLNCIMSYPTAIRQRVESLPQYQPAIRKYRTKHIATKMLFISLCIIFMAIIAWFSGSRTFIEAFAHIFILFFVVNIYDLLILDIWLFCHNKRVIIPGTEDMVREYKNPIHHIRGAIIGTLIGLIIALASSGIIVLVNILVQLYT
;
A
#
# COMPACT_ATOMS: atom_id res chain seq x y z
N MET A 1 8.15 2.14 -22.93
CA MET A 1 7.94 3.56 -22.52
C MET A 1 6.68 3.72 -21.68
N VAL A 2 5.55 3.09 -22.05
CA VAL A 2 4.29 3.14 -21.27
C VAL A 2 4.46 2.65 -19.82
N LEU A 3 5.08 1.48 -19.59
CA LEU A 3 5.28 0.91 -18.25
C LEU A 3 6.00 1.83 -17.25
N ILE A 4 7.04 2.55 -17.70
CA ILE A 4 7.80 3.46 -16.83
C ILE A 4 6.91 4.64 -16.41
N ILE A 5 6.12 5.18 -17.34
CA ILE A 5 5.18 6.27 -17.06
C ILE A 5 4.11 5.81 -16.09
N GLU A 6 3.55 4.61 -16.27
CA GLU A 6 2.59 4.00 -15.35
C GLU A 6 3.17 3.84 -13.95
N CYS A 7 4.41 3.34 -13.81
CA CYS A 7 5.11 3.28 -12.53
C CYS A 7 5.21 4.65 -11.84
N ILE A 8 5.62 5.69 -12.58
CA ILE A 8 5.77 7.06 -12.05
C ILE A 8 4.41 7.58 -11.58
N ILE A 9 3.37 7.44 -12.40
CA ILE A 9 2.01 7.89 -12.07
C ILE A 9 1.52 7.15 -10.83
N LEU A 10 1.68 5.83 -10.76
CA LEU A 10 1.23 5.04 -9.60
C LEU A 10 1.98 5.41 -8.32
N CYS A 11 3.29 5.68 -8.37
CA CYS A 11 4.04 6.16 -7.20
C CYS A 11 3.51 7.52 -6.74
N GLY A 12 3.18 8.42 -7.67
CA GLY A 12 2.56 9.71 -7.37
C GLY A 12 1.17 9.57 -6.74
N LEU A 13 0.30 8.76 -7.33
CA LEU A 13 -1.04 8.49 -6.81
C LEU A 13 -0.98 7.85 -5.41
N PHE A 14 -0.08 6.89 -5.22
CA PHE A 14 0.12 6.25 -3.92
C PHE A 14 0.59 7.27 -2.87
N THR A 15 1.53 8.16 -3.22
CA THR A 15 1.97 9.25 -2.35
C THR A 15 0.80 10.17 -1.96
N LEU A 16 -0.05 10.54 -2.91
CA LEU A 16 -1.24 11.37 -2.67
C LEU A 16 -2.29 10.66 -1.82
N MET A 17 -2.31 9.34 -1.80
CA MET A 17 -3.18 8.57 -0.92
C MET A 17 -2.64 8.48 0.51
N VAL A 18 -1.32 8.33 0.68
CA VAL A 18 -0.67 8.08 1.98
C VAL A 18 -0.40 9.37 2.77
N LEU A 19 0.16 10.40 2.13
CA LEU A 19 0.66 11.57 2.87
C LEU A 19 -0.45 12.46 3.46
N PRO A 20 -1.58 12.74 2.78
CA PRO A 20 -2.62 13.59 3.36
C PRO A 20 -3.20 13.07 4.69
N PRO A 21 -3.63 11.79 4.82
CA PRO A 21 -4.13 11.32 6.11
C PRO A 21 -3.04 11.27 7.18
N LEU A 22 -1.79 10.93 6.81
CA LEU A 22 -0.64 10.89 7.71
C LEU A 22 -0.32 12.26 8.31
N TYR A 23 -0.22 13.29 7.47
CA TYR A 23 0.11 14.65 7.92
C TYR A 23 -1.07 15.41 8.52
N LYS A 24 -2.31 15.07 8.16
CA LYS A 24 -3.50 15.65 8.81
C LYS A 24 -3.58 15.21 10.28
N ASN A 25 -3.36 13.93 10.54
CA ASN A 25 -3.24 13.40 11.89
C ASN A 25 -2.53 12.03 11.83
N PRO A 26 -1.32 11.88 12.39
CA PRO A 26 -0.56 10.62 12.33
C PRO A 26 -1.31 9.43 12.92
N LEU A 27 -2.24 9.67 13.85
CA LEU A 27 -3.09 8.64 14.45
C LEU A 27 -4.00 7.94 13.42
N ASN A 28 -4.34 8.60 12.29
CA ASN A 28 -5.11 7.97 11.21
C ASN A 28 -4.41 6.73 10.62
N CYS A 29 -3.08 6.71 10.71
CA CYS A 29 -2.23 5.67 10.17
C CYS A 29 -1.65 4.76 11.27
N ILE A 30 -2.17 4.81 12.51
CA ILE A 30 -1.61 4.10 13.68
C ILE A 30 -1.47 2.58 13.46
N MET A 31 -2.33 1.99 12.63
CA MET A 31 -2.28 0.56 12.32
C MET A 31 -1.07 0.18 11.45
N SER A 32 -0.44 1.15 10.79
CA SER A 32 0.77 0.99 9.97
C SER A 32 2.05 1.33 10.73
N TYR A 33 1.98 1.82 11.97
CA TYR A 33 3.16 2.20 12.76
C TYR A 33 3.86 0.96 13.36
N PRO A 34 5.15 1.07 13.71
CA PRO A 34 5.85 0.04 14.47
C PRO A 34 5.09 -0.39 15.73
N THR A 35 5.07 -1.69 16.00
CA THR A 35 4.28 -2.29 17.10
C THR A 35 4.56 -1.63 18.45
N ALA A 36 5.81 -1.28 18.74
CA ALA A 36 6.18 -0.62 19.99
C ALA A 36 5.51 0.76 20.14
N ILE A 37 5.55 1.59 19.10
CA ILE A 37 4.87 2.91 19.11
C ILE A 37 3.37 2.71 19.24
N ARG A 38 2.79 1.76 18.50
CA ARG A 38 1.37 1.46 18.59
C ARG A 38 0.95 1.05 20.01
N GLN A 39 1.70 0.16 20.66
CA GLN A 39 1.44 -0.25 22.04
C GLN A 39 1.55 0.92 23.02
N ARG A 40 2.54 1.81 22.83
CA ARG A 40 2.67 3.02 23.63
C ARG A 40 1.45 3.93 23.46
N VAL A 41 1.03 4.20 22.23
CA VAL A 41 -0.17 5.00 21.94
C VAL A 41 -1.43 4.36 22.51
N GLU A 42 -1.53 3.02 22.49
CA GLU A 42 -2.60 2.27 23.14
C GLU A 42 -2.59 2.42 24.67
N SER A 43 -1.44 2.61 25.31
CA SER A 43 -1.37 2.86 26.77
C SER A 43 -1.87 4.23 27.20
N LEU A 44 -2.01 5.18 26.27
CA LEU A 44 -2.39 6.57 26.55
C LEU A 44 -3.93 6.73 26.56
N PRO A 45 -4.56 7.12 27.69
CA PRO A 45 -6.03 7.18 27.81
C PRO A 45 -6.71 8.06 26.75
N GLN A 46 -6.08 9.16 26.34
CA GLN A 46 -6.63 10.10 25.37
C GLN A 46 -6.83 9.49 23.96
N TYR A 47 -6.15 8.39 23.62
CA TYR A 47 -6.23 7.77 22.29
C TYR A 47 -7.09 6.51 22.23
N GLN A 48 -7.46 5.94 23.38
CA GLN A 48 -8.20 4.68 23.47
C GLN A 48 -9.48 4.62 22.60
N PRO A 49 -10.38 5.63 22.61
CA PRO A 49 -11.59 5.60 21.78
C PRO A 49 -11.29 5.59 20.28
N ALA A 50 -10.28 6.37 19.86
CA ALA A 50 -9.89 6.50 18.46
C ALA A 50 -9.27 5.19 17.94
N ILE A 51 -8.35 4.58 18.69
CA ILE A 51 -7.69 3.34 18.31
C ILE A 51 -8.68 2.19 18.14
N ARG A 52 -9.66 2.08 19.05
CA ARG A 52 -10.72 1.06 18.96
C ARG A 52 -11.48 1.18 17.63
N LYS A 53 -11.84 2.40 17.24
CA LYS A 53 -12.50 2.67 15.96
C LYS A 53 -11.63 2.28 14.76
N TYR A 54 -10.35 2.64 14.76
CA TYR A 54 -9.44 2.28 13.67
C TYR A 54 -9.27 0.77 13.54
N ARG A 55 -9.11 0.06 14.66
CA ARG A 55 -8.94 -1.40 14.68
C ARG A 55 -10.14 -2.14 14.08
N THR A 56 -11.36 -1.80 14.48
CA THR A 56 -12.57 -2.49 14.02
C THR A 56 -12.77 -2.35 12.51
N LYS A 57 -12.42 -1.20 11.92
CA LYS A 57 -12.59 -0.96 10.48
C LYS A 57 -11.41 -1.45 9.64
N HIS A 58 -10.23 -1.59 10.24
CA HIS A 58 -8.98 -1.81 9.52
C HIS A 58 -9.01 -3.00 8.55
N ILE A 59 -9.49 -4.17 8.99
CA ILE A 59 -9.52 -5.39 8.16
C ILE A 59 -10.47 -5.20 6.98
N ALA A 60 -11.69 -4.73 7.24
CA ALA A 60 -12.69 -4.50 6.19
C ALA A 60 -12.20 -3.47 5.16
N THR A 61 -11.60 -2.37 5.61
CA THR A 61 -11.02 -1.35 4.72
C THR A 61 -9.87 -1.93 3.89
N LYS A 62 -8.99 -2.75 4.49
CA LYS A 62 -7.88 -3.38 3.77
C LYS A 62 -8.37 -4.37 2.72
N MET A 63 -9.37 -5.19 3.04
CA MET A 63 -9.95 -6.14 2.08
C MET A 63 -10.63 -5.43 0.93
N LEU A 64 -11.42 -4.38 1.21
CA LEU A 64 -12.02 -3.55 0.17
C LEU A 64 -10.96 -2.92 -0.73
N PHE A 65 -9.90 -2.36 -0.15
CA PHE A 65 -8.80 -1.77 -0.91
C PHE A 65 -8.11 -2.80 -1.82
N ILE A 66 -7.80 -4.00 -1.33
CA ILE A 66 -7.21 -5.07 -2.13
C ILE A 66 -8.12 -5.44 -3.31
N SER A 67 -9.42 -5.60 -3.07
CA SER A 67 -10.38 -5.91 -4.14
C SER A 67 -10.44 -4.81 -5.22
N LEU A 68 -10.45 -3.54 -4.80
CA LEU A 68 -10.41 -2.40 -5.73
C LEU A 68 -9.09 -2.35 -6.50
N CYS A 69 -7.95 -2.62 -5.84
CA CYS A 69 -6.66 -2.72 -6.50
C CYS A 69 -6.63 -3.83 -7.55
N ILE A 70 -7.19 -5.01 -7.29
CA ILE A 70 -7.25 -6.11 -8.27
C ILE A 70 -7.96 -5.67 -9.54
N ILE A 71 -9.12 -5.01 -9.42
CA ILE A 71 -9.89 -4.52 -10.55
C ILE A 71 -9.12 -3.41 -11.28
N PHE A 72 -8.57 -2.45 -10.54
CA PHE A 72 -7.82 -1.33 -11.09
C PHE A 72 -6.57 -1.78 -11.87
N MET A 73 -5.80 -2.73 -11.33
CA MET A 73 -4.61 -3.26 -12.00
C MET A 73 -4.98 -4.07 -13.26
N ALA A 74 -6.11 -4.78 -13.25
CA ALA A 74 -6.61 -5.44 -14.46
C ALA A 74 -6.99 -4.40 -15.53
N ILE A 75 -7.63 -3.29 -15.15
CA ILE A 75 -7.94 -2.19 -16.08
C ILE A 75 -6.65 -1.62 -16.70
N ILE A 76 -5.64 -1.31 -15.88
CA ILE A 76 -4.35 -0.79 -16.38
C ILE A 76 -3.72 -1.78 -17.37
N ALA A 77 -3.62 -3.06 -17.00
CA ALA A 77 -3.02 -4.07 -17.87
C ALA A 77 -3.79 -4.26 -19.18
N TRP A 78 -5.11 -4.16 -19.14
CA TRP A 78 -5.93 -4.21 -20.35
C TRP A 78 -5.62 -3.03 -21.29
N PHE A 79 -5.56 -1.81 -20.76
CA PHE A 79 -5.25 -0.63 -21.56
C PHE A 79 -3.77 -0.53 -21.97
N SER A 80 -2.86 -1.21 -21.25
CA SER A 80 -1.45 -1.32 -21.65
C SER A 80 -1.23 -2.30 -22.81
N GLY A 81 -2.28 -3.02 -23.24
CA GLY A 81 -2.24 -3.97 -24.34
C GLY A 81 -1.88 -5.39 -23.92
N SER A 82 -1.80 -5.68 -22.62
CA SER A 82 -1.55 -7.05 -22.14
C SER A 82 -2.75 -7.94 -22.46
N ARG A 83 -2.54 -9.08 -23.13
CA ARG A 83 -3.65 -9.97 -23.54
C ARG A 83 -3.50 -11.41 -23.08
N THR A 84 -2.28 -11.85 -22.76
CA THR A 84 -2.04 -13.16 -22.18
C THR A 84 -1.88 -13.08 -20.66
N PHE A 85 -2.03 -14.23 -19.99
CA PHE A 85 -1.84 -14.31 -18.53
C PHE A 85 -0.44 -13.86 -18.10
N ILE A 86 0.60 -14.34 -18.78
CA ILE A 86 1.99 -14.07 -18.40
C ILE A 86 2.36 -12.60 -18.63
N GLU A 87 1.91 -12.01 -19.73
CA GLU A 87 2.11 -10.58 -19.98
C GLU A 87 1.43 -9.72 -18.91
N ALA A 88 0.15 -9.98 -18.64
CA ALA A 88 -0.59 -9.24 -17.61
C ALA A 88 0.04 -9.42 -16.22
N PHE A 89 0.44 -10.64 -15.89
CA PHE A 89 1.05 -10.96 -14.60
C PHE A 89 2.36 -10.22 -14.41
N ALA A 90 3.27 -10.32 -15.38
CA ALA A 90 4.56 -9.64 -15.31
C ALA A 90 4.38 -8.12 -15.24
N HIS A 91 3.51 -7.56 -16.08
CA HIS A 91 3.23 -6.13 -16.12
C HIS A 91 2.69 -5.61 -14.78
N ILE A 92 1.65 -6.26 -14.24
CA ILE A 92 1.02 -5.87 -12.97
C ILE A 92 1.96 -6.06 -11.78
N PHE A 93 2.69 -7.18 -11.75
CA PHE A 93 3.64 -7.45 -10.68
C PHE A 93 4.76 -6.40 -10.67
N ILE A 94 5.30 -6.01 -11.82
CA ILE A 94 6.31 -4.95 -11.91
C ILE A 94 5.74 -3.62 -11.40
N LEU A 95 4.55 -3.22 -11.86
CA LEU A 95 3.89 -1.98 -11.40
C LEU A 95 3.75 -1.97 -9.86
N PHE A 96 3.21 -3.04 -9.28
CA PHE A 96 3.03 -3.15 -7.83
C PHE A 96 4.36 -3.15 -7.10
N PHE A 97 5.33 -3.93 -7.58
CA PHE A 97 6.64 -4.06 -6.96
C PHE A 97 7.39 -2.72 -6.94
N VAL A 98 7.35 -1.96 -8.02
CA VAL A 98 7.96 -0.62 -8.08
C VAL A 98 7.32 0.32 -7.06
N VAL A 99 5.99 0.35 -6.96
CA VAL A 99 5.28 1.16 -5.95
C VAL A 99 5.67 0.73 -4.53
N ASN A 100 5.76 -0.58 -4.27
CA ASN A 100 6.13 -1.12 -2.96
C ASN A 100 7.58 -0.79 -2.56
N ILE A 101 8.52 -0.83 -3.51
CA ILE A 101 9.91 -0.40 -3.27
C ILE A 101 9.98 1.12 -3.11
N TYR A 102 9.23 1.88 -3.90
CA TYR A 102 9.14 3.33 -3.73
C TYR A 102 8.60 3.71 -2.34
N ASP A 103 7.53 3.05 -1.88
CA ASP A 103 6.97 3.23 -0.54
C ASP A 103 8.04 2.96 0.53
N LEU A 104 8.68 1.79 0.48
CA LEU A 104 9.74 1.42 1.42
C LEU A 104 10.88 2.45 1.48
N LEU A 105 11.41 2.86 0.33
CA LEU A 105 12.60 3.70 0.29
C LEU A 105 12.27 5.16 0.57
N ILE A 106 11.21 5.68 -0.06
CA ILE A 106 10.90 7.11 -0.08
C ILE A 106 9.95 7.50 1.05
N LEU A 107 8.82 6.81 1.19
CA LEU A 107 7.80 7.19 2.16
C LEU A 107 8.11 6.66 3.56
N ASP A 108 8.55 5.42 3.66
CA ASP A 108 8.85 4.76 4.92
C ASP A 108 10.24 5.14 5.45
N ILE A 109 11.32 4.82 4.72
CA ILE A 109 12.67 5.04 5.23
C ILE A 109 13.06 6.52 5.15
N TRP A 110 12.97 7.14 3.97
CA TRP A 110 13.45 8.51 3.81
C TRP A 110 12.56 9.50 4.55
N LEU A 111 11.24 9.40 4.40
CA LEU A 111 10.29 10.37 4.97
C LEU A 111 9.86 10.00 6.40
N PHE A 112 9.27 8.82 6.64
CA PHE A 112 8.69 8.49 7.94
C PHE A 112 9.76 8.43 9.04
N CYS A 113 10.89 7.74 8.81
CA CYS A 113 11.95 7.64 9.82
C CYS A 113 12.66 8.96 10.13
N HIS A 114 12.51 10.01 9.31
CA HIS A 114 13.23 11.27 9.47
C HIS A 114 12.35 12.50 9.66
N ASN A 115 11.02 12.36 9.69
CA ASN A 115 10.10 13.49 9.76
C ASN A 115 9.40 13.62 11.12
N LYS A 116 9.58 14.76 11.80
CA LYS A 116 8.93 15.03 13.10
C LYS A 116 7.40 15.07 13.02
N ARG A 117 6.80 15.31 11.85
CA ARG A 117 5.33 15.36 11.66
C ARG A 117 4.65 14.01 11.85
N VAL A 118 5.39 12.91 11.80
CA VAL A 118 4.84 11.56 12.05
C VAL A 118 4.88 11.18 13.53
N ILE A 119 5.52 11.99 14.38
CA ILE A 119 5.59 11.72 15.81
C ILE A 119 4.21 12.00 16.43
N ILE A 120 3.71 11.02 17.19
CA ILE A 120 2.40 11.12 17.85
C ILE A 120 2.65 11.79 19.22
N PRO A 121 1.85 12.79 19.62
CA PRO A 121 2.03 13.42 20.92
C PRO A 121 1.96 12.42 22.08
N GLY A 122 2.92 12.48 23.01
CA GLY A 122 3.07 11.52 24.10
C GLY A 122 3.96 10.30 23.79
N THR A 123 4.61 10.27 22.63
CA THR A 123 5.61 9.25 22.23
C THR A 123 6.93 9.86 21.74
N GLU A 124 7.19 11.13 22.02
CA GLU A 124 8.38 11.87 21.58
C GLU A 124 9.68 11.24 22.09
N ASP A 125 9.63 10.52 23.20
CA ASP A 125 10.74 9.77 23.80
C ASP A 125 11.15 8.53 22.98
N MET A 126 10.27 8.02 22.10
CA MET A 126 10.49 6.79 21.32
C MET A 126 11.34 7.00 20.05
N VAL A 127 12.34 7.88 20.09
CA VAL A 127 13.15 8.30 18.93
C VAL A 127 13.73 7.11 18.16
N ARG A 128 14.19 6.08 18.89
CA ARG A 128 14.75 4.86 18.29
C ARG A 128 13.73 4.12 17.43
N GLU A 129 12.49 4.00 17.91
CA GLU A 129 11.48 3.21 17.23
C GLU A 129 10.90 3.92 16.01
N TYR A 130 10.86 5.26 16.02
CA TYR A 130 10.52 6.04 14.83
C TYR A 130 11.57 5.92 13.74
N LYS A 131 12.85 5.84 14.10
CA LYS A 131 13.97 5.76 13.15
C LYS A 131 14.29 4.34 12.65
N ASN A 132 13.70 3.32 13.26
CA ASN A 132 14.04 1.93 12.97
C ASN A 132 13.31 1.42 11.70
N PRO A 133 14.02 1.09 10.61
CA PRO A 133 13.39 0.71 9.35
C PRO A 133 12.87 -0.73 9.33
N ILE A 134 13.19 -1.57 10.34
CA ILE A 134 12.91 -3.01 10.32
C ILE A 134 11.42 -3.31 10.14
N HIS A 135 10.54 -2.51 10.75
CA HIS A 135 9.09 -2.64 10.60
C HIS A 135 8.67 -2.47 9.13
N HIS A 136 9.19 -1.43 8.47
CA HIS A 136 8.88 -1.12 7.08
C HIS A 136 9.46 -2.15 6.11
N ILE A 137 10.68 -2.62 6.35
CA ILE A 137 11.30 -3.69 5.54
C ILE A 137 10.45 -4.97 5.58
N ARG A 138 9.99 -5.37 6.78
CA ARG A 138 9.07 -6.51 6.92
C ARG A 138 7.73 -6.23 6.21
N GLY A 139 7.23 -5.01 6.33
CA GLY A 139 6.06 -4.51 5.62
C GLY A 139 6.18 -4.68 4.11
N ALA A 140 7.29 -4.27 3.51
CA ALA A 140 7.55 -4.37 2.08
C ALA A 140 7.68 -5.82 1.58
N ILE A 141 8.23 -6.73 2.39
CA ILE A 141 8.25 -8.17 2.08
C ILE A 141 6.81 -8.71 2.02
N ILE A 142 5.99 -8.40 3.03
CA ILE A 142 4.57 -8.77 3.05
C ILE A 142 3.83 -8.11 1.87
N GLY A 143 4.14 -6.85 1.58
CA GLY A 143 3.61 -6.11 0.43
C GLY A 143 3.91 -6.80 -0.88
N THR A 144 5.13 -7.31 -1.07
CA THR A 144 5.51 -8.09 -2.27
C THR A 144 4.66 -9.35 -2.42
N LEU A 145 4.41 -10.08 -1.33
CA LEU A 145 3.52 -11.26 -1.34
C LEU A 145 2.07 -10.89 -1.66
N ILE A 146 1.57 -9.78 -1.13
CA ILE A 146 0.24 -9.25 -1.48
C ILE A 146 0.20 -8.87 -2.96
N GLY A 147 1.25 -8.21 -3.47
CA GLY A 147 1.40 -7.85 -4.87
C GLY A 147 1.37 -9.06 -5.80
N LEU A 148 1.97 -10.18 -5.38
CA LEU A 148 1.89 -11.45 -6.11
C LEU A 148 0.44 -11.94 -6.23
N ILE A 149 -0.32 -11.93 -5.13
CA ILE A 149 -1.74 -12.34 -5.12
C ILE A 149 -2.58 -11.42 -6.01
N ILE A 150 -2.35 -10.11 -5.94
CA ILE A 150 -3.04 -9.12 -6.78
C ILE A 150 -2.73 -9.38 -8.25
N ALA A 151 -1.46 -9.57 -8.61
CA ALA A 151 -1.05 -9.85 -9.98
C ALA A 151 -1.68 -11.14 -10.51
N LEU A 152 -1.71 -12.22 -9.72
CA LEU A 152 -2.38 -13.46 -10.10
C LEU A 152 -3.87 -13.26 -10.35
N ALA A 153 -4.58 -12.62 -9.42
CA ALA A 153 -6.02 -12.40 -9.52
C ALA A 153 -6.39 -11.51 -10.71
N SER A 154 -5.69 -10.37 -10.87
CA SER A 154 -5.92 -9.45 -11.98
C SER A 154 -5.60 -10.08 -13.35
N SER A 155 -4.56 -10.91 -13.44
CA SER A 155 -4.23 -11.60 -14.69
C SER A 155 -5.26 -12.66 -15.06
N GLY A 156 -5.86 -13.32 -14.07
CA GLY A 156 -7.03 -14.18 -14.28
C GLY A 156 -8.21 -13.40 -14.90
N ILE A 157 -8.47 -12.17 -14.42
CA ILE A 157 -9.49 -11.30 -15.02
C ILE A 157 -9.17 -10.98 -16.48
N ILE A 158 -7.92 -10.65 -16.81
CA ILE A 158 -7.52 -10.38 -18.21
C ILE A 158 -7.83 -11.56 -19.13
N VAL A 159 -7.51 -12.79 -18.72
CA VAL A 159 -7.78 -13.99 -19.52
C VAL A 159 -9.29 -14.16 -19.73
N LEU A 160 -10.10 -13.99 -18.68
CA LEU A 160 -11.56 -14.08 -18.78
C LEU A 160 -12.13 -13.03 -19.72
N VAL A 161 -11.70 -11.77 -19.60
CA VAL A 161 -12.15 -10.69 -20.48
C VAL A 161 -11.75 -10.96 -21.93
N ASN A 162 -10.53 -11.44 -22.18
CA ASN A 162 -10.08 -11.75 -23.53
C ASN A 162 -10.90 -12.87 -24.18
N ILE A 163 -11.20 -13.95 -23.43
CA ILE A 163 -12.10 -15.02 -23.89
C ILE A 163 -13.49 -14.46 -24.23
N LEU A 164 -14.05 -13.63 -23.35
CA LEU A 164 -15.36 -13.01 -23.60
C LEU A 164 -15.36 -12.15 -24.85
N VAL A 165 -14.35 -11.28 -25.04
CA VAL A 165 -14.25 -10.45 -26.25
C VAL A 165 -14.22 -11.33 -27.50
N GLN A 166 -13.41 -12.38 -27.52
CA GLN A 166 -13.32 -13.31 -28.67
C GLN A 166 -14.64 -14.05 -28.97
N LEU A 167 -15.51 -14.26 -27.98
CA LEU A 167 -16.81 -14.89 -28.19
C LEU A 167 -17.84 -13.94 -28.82
N TYR A 168 -17.64 -12.62 -28.72
CA TYR A 168 -18.58 -11.59 -29.16
C TYR A 168 -18.04 -10.69 -30.30
N THR A 169 -16.86 -10.99 -30.83
CA THR A 169 -16.26 -10.32 -32.01
C THR A 169 -15.94 -11.34 -33.09
#